data_AF-A0A1H8P8F8-F1
#
_entry.id   AF-A0A1H8P8F8-F1
#
_cell.length_a   1.000
_cell.length_b   1.000
_cell.length_c   1.000
_cell.angle_alpha   90.00
_cell.angle_beta   90.00
_cell.angle_gamma   90.00
#
_symmetry.space_group_name_H-M   'P 1'
#
loop_
_entity.id
_entity.type
_entity.pdbx_description
1 polymer ?
#
loop_
_entity_poly.entity_id
_entity_poly.type
_entity_poly.pdbx_seq_one_letter_code
_entity_poly.pdbx_strand_id
1 'polypeptide(L)'
;MYKTSFGQYFKIIEFDYSYKDGFSIKSKDHSFKIQNRKSKTVEMSYPIKMGIDIYSEKDTIAMISELLKIEGDKRPCILPVICYNSLRSEIFMGETKQYSLQVEALFIINQLYFSHPFNYSPFPALFDERDESILTMNEKGIAKAYAQYRQWFAEIKTVGLSVARERKIYPLNGSIRWY
;
A
#
# COMPACT_ATOMS: atom_id res chain seq x y z
N MET A 1 1.99 20.13 -22.74
CA MET A 1 1.09 19.03 -22.36
C MET A 1 1.80 18.20 -21.29
N TYR A 2 1.41 18.33 -20.02
CA TYR A 2 2.15 17.70 -18.90
C TYR A 2 1.79 16.21 -18.79
N LYS A 3 2.72 15.32 -19.16
CA LYS A 3 2.67 13.90 -18.79
C LYS A 3 2.84 13.81 -17.27
N THR A 4 1.79 13.49 -16.54
CA THR A 4 1.83 13.31 -15.09
C THR A 4 2.69 12.12 -14.70
N SER A 5 3.44 12.32 -13.62
CA SER A 5 4.79 11.79 -13.38
C SER A 5 4.94 10.36 -12.86
N PHE A 6 3.87 9.58 -12.66
CA PHE A 6 3.96 8.25 -11.99
C PHE A 6 5.08 7.35 -12.55
N GLY A 7 5.41 7.50 -13.83
CA GLY A 7 6.48 6.78 -14.50
C GLY A 7 7.90 7.05 -14.01
N GLN A 8 8.16 8.01 -13.11
CA GLN A 8 9.52 8.25 -12.61
C GLN A 8 9.96 7.18 -11.62
N TYR A 9 9.15 6.87 -10.60
CA TYR A 9 9.55 5.94 -9.53
C TYR A 9 8.86 4.59 -9.64
N PHE A 10 7.63 4.55 -10.13
CA PHE A 10 6.81 3.34 -10.13
C PHE A 10 6.29 2.98 -11.53
N LYS A 11 5.82 1.75 -11.65
CA LYS A 11 4.99 1.29 -12.76
C LYS A 11 3.98 0.27 -12.24
N ILE A 12 2.79 0.28 -12.81
CA ILE A 12 1.82 -0.80 -12.62
C ILE A 12 2.15 -1.88 -13.64
N ILE A 13 2.23 -3.11 -13.18
CA ILE A 13 2.50 -4.28 -14.01
C ILE A 13 1.29 -5.19 -13.94
N GLU A 14 0.94 -5.71 -15.11
CA GLU A 14 -0.10 -6.70 -15.29
C GLU A 14 0.53 -8.10 -15.27
N PHE A 15 -0.16 -9.03 -14.61
CA PHE A 15 0.21 -10.43 -14.54
C PHE A 15 -0.97 -11.28 -14.99
N ASP A 16 -0.70 -12.11 -16.00
CA ASP A 16 -1.58 -13.20 -16.38
C ASP A 16 -1.30 -14.39 -15.45
N TYR A 17 -2.15 -14.59 -14.43
CA TYR A 17 -2.14 -15.82 -13.65
C TYR A 17 -3.04 -16.85 -14.32
N SER A 18 -2.53 -18.05 -14.54
CA SER A 18 -3.34 -19.22 -14.90
C SER A 18 -3.38 -20.17 -13.71
N TYR A 19 -4.55 -20.34 -13.09
CA TYR A 19 -4.73 -21.37 -12.08
C TYR A 19 -4.81 -22.74 -12.77
N LYS A 20 -3.89 -23.65 -12.43
CA LYS A 20 -3.99 -25.06 -12.83
C LYS A 20 -4.60 -25.85 -11.69
N ASP A 21 -5.93 -25.83 -11.62
CA ASP A 21 -6.66 -26.92 -10.96
C ASP A 21 -7.01 -27.96 -12.01
N GLY A 22 -6.83 -29.24 -11.66
CA GLY A 22 -6.85 -30.36 -12.59
C GLY A 22 -8.10 -30.42 -13.48
N PHE A 23 -7.95 -30.02 -14.75
CA PHE A 23 -8.95 -29.96 -15.84
C PHE A 23 -9.63 -28.58 -16.03
N SER A 24 -9.15 -27.89 -17.07
CA SER A 24 -9.60 -26.61 -17.66
C SER A 24 -9.02 -25.31 -17.07
N ILE A 25 -8.24 -24.60 -17.89
CA ILE A 25 -7.85 -23.20 -17.67
C ILE A 25 -9.12 -22.38 -17.85
N LYS A 26 -9.74 -21.92 -16.76
CA LYS A 26 -10.88 -21.01 -16.81
C LYS A 26 -10.54 -19.72 -16.07
N SER A 27 -10.73 -18.62 -16.80
CA SER A 27 -10.46 -17.21 -16.46
C SER A 27 -8.99 -16.79 -16.48
N LYS A 28 -8.71 -15.75 -17.28
CA LYS A 28 -7.56 -14.86 -17.12
C LYS A 28 -8.00 -13.79 -16.13
N ASP A 29 -7.73 -13.99 -14.86
CA ASP A 29 -7.90 -12.90 -13.90
C ASP A 29 -6.71 -11.95 -14.09
N HIS A 30 -6.99 -10.80 -14.69
CA HIS A 30 -6.02 -9.72 -14.84
C HIS A 30 -5.68 -9.19 -13.44
N SER A 31 -4.53 -9.59 -12.92
CA SER A 31 -4.03 -9.18 -11.62
C SER A 31 -2.89 -8.18 -11.78
N PHE A 32 -2.73 -7.28 -10.81
CA PHE A 32 -1.79 -6.16 -10.95
C PHE A 32 -0.87 -6.02 -9.74
N LYS A 33 0.30 -5.42 -9.95
CA LYS A 33 1.21 -5.01 -8.87
C LYS A 33 1.85 -3.65 -9.14
N ILE A 34 2.15 -2.91 -8.09
CA ILE A 34 3.01 -1.73 -8.14
C ILE A 34 4.47 -2.17 -8.00
N GLN A 35 5.30 -1.88 -9.00
CA GLN A 35 6.74 -2.15 -8.95
C GLN A 35 7.54 -0.85 -8.87
N ASN A 36 8.49 -0.81 -7.93
CA ASN A 36 9.55 0.19 -7.92
C ASN A 36 10.52 -0.04 -9.10
N ARG A 37 10.75 0.98 -9.92
CA ARG A 37 11.59 0.87 -11.13
C ARG A 37 13.07 0.60 -10.86
N LYS A 38 13.58 0.96 -9.69
CA LYS A 38 14.98 0.70 -9.29
C LYS A 38 15.21 -0.76 -8.88
N SER A 39 14.15 -1.50 -8.52
CA SER A 39 14.25 -2.91 -8.22
C SER A 39 14.44 -3.70 -9.53
N LYS A 40 15.64 -4.24 -9.74
CA LYS A 40 15.94 -5.11 -10.90
C LYS A 40 15.25 -6.47 -10.82
N THR A 41 14.73 -6.84 -9.65
CA THR A 41 14.00 -8.09 -9.40
C THR A 41 12.51 -7.80 -9.23
N VAL A 42 11.68 -8.66 -9.83
CA VAL A 42 10.24 -8.73 -9.51
C VAL A 42 10.13 -9.56 -8.23
N GLU A 43 10.27 -8.91 -7.08
CA GLU A 43 9.98 -9.54 -5.80
C GLU A 43 8.46 -9.64 -5.68
N MET A 44 7.92 -10.85 -5.49
CA MET A 44 6.48 -11.09 -5.27
C MET A 44 6.11 -11.08 -3.77
N SER A 45 6.91 -10.42 -2.95
CA SER A 45 6.70 -10.32 -1.51
C SER A 45 7.23 -9.01 -0.95
N TYR A 46 6.91 -8.75 0.31
CA TYR A 46 7.39 -7.65 1.10
C TYR A 46 8.47 -8.12 2.11
N PRO A 47 9.30 -7.20 2.64
CA PRO A 47 9.41 -5.79 2.24
C PRO A 47 10.01 -5.66 0.85
N ILE A 48 9.46 -4.76 0.04
CA ILE A 48 10.23 -4.26 -1.11
C ILE A 48 11.39 -3.48 -0.48
N LYS A 49 12.62 -3.65 -0.95
CA LYS A 49 13.81 -2.94 -0.42
C LYS A 49 13.65 -1.41 -0.58
N MET A 50 12.91 -0.80 0.34
CA MET A 50 12.49 0.60 0.35
C MET A 50 12.66 1.23 1.73
N GLY A 51 13.69 0.81 2.47
CA GLY A 51 14.00 1.36 3.78
C GLY A 51 14.22 2.87 3.76
N ILE A 52 13.94 3.50 4.89
CA ILE A 52 14.05 4.96 5.10
C ILE A 52 15.42 5.51 4.68
N ASP A 53 16.49 4.74 4.87
CA ASP A 53 17.86 5.19 4.63
C ASP A 53 18.33 5.01 3.18
N ILE A 54 17.47 4.44 2.31
CA ILE A 54 17.81 4.17 0.90
C ILE A 54 17.58 5.40 0.02
N TYR A 55 16.60 6.24 0.37
CA TYR A 55 16.17 7.36 -0.46
C TYR A 55 16.33 8.70 0.26
N SER A 56 16.66 9.74 -0.51
CA SER A 56 16.65 11.10 0.04
C SER A 56 15.24 11.49 0.51
N GLU A 57 15.14 12.44 1.43
CA GLU A 57 13.84 12.96 1.86
C GLU A 57 13.02 13.50 0.68
N LYS A 58 13.68 14.23 -0.23
CA LYS A 58 13.05 14.74 -1.45
C LYS A 58 12.49 13.63 -2.33
N ASP A 59 13.24 12.56 -2.54
CA ASP A 59 12.78 11.41 -3.32
C ASP A 59 11.63 10.69 -2.61
N THR A 60 11.70 10.53 -1.29
CA THR A 60 10.66 9.87 -0.49
C THR A 60 9.34 10.63 -0.59
N ILE A 61 9.37 11.96 -0.45
CA ILE A 61 8.19 12.84 -0.62
C ILE A 61 7.64 12.73 -2.05
N ALA A 62 8.50 12.71 -3.07
CA ALA A 62 8.07 12.55 -4.45
C ALA A 62 7.41 11.19 -4.71
N MET A 63 7.97 10.11 -4.16
CA MET A 63 7.42 8.75 -4.25
C MET A 63 6.05 8.64 -3.57
N ILE A 64 5.89 9.19 -2.36
CA ILE A 64 4.60 9.20 -1.66
C ILE A 64 3.56 9.99 -2.49
N SER A 65 3.94 11.15 -3.02
CA SER A 65 3.08 11.96 -3.91
C SER A 65 2.59 11.17 -5.13
N GLU A 66 3.42 10.30 -5.71
CA GLU A 66 3.04 9.46 -6.84
C GLU A 66 2.11 8.32 -6.45
N LEU A 67 2.36 7.66 -5.32
CA LEU A 67 1.51 6.59 -4.81
C LEU A 67 0.10 7.10 -4.47
N LEU A 68 -0.01 8.33 -3.93
CA LEU A 68 -1.31 8.93 -3.64
C LEU A 68 -2.16 9.19 -4.90
N LYS A 69 -1.57 9.24 -6.10
CA LYS A 69 -2.30 9.38 -7.38
C LYS A 69 -3.00 8.09 -7.82
N ILE A 70 -2.76 6.97 -7.13
CA ILE A 70 -3.41 5.68 -7.41
C ILE A 70 -4.84 5.63 -6.87
N GLU A 71 -5.27 6.63 -6.10
CA GLU A 71 -6.68 6.78 -5.69
C GLU A 71 -7.63 6.60 -6.89
N GLY A 72 -8.67 5.79 -6.69
CA GLY A 72 -9.63 5.40 -7.73
C GLY A 72 -9.24 4.15 -8.53
N ASP A 73 -8.01 3.64 -8.44
CA ASP A 73 -7.61 2.40 -9.11
C ASP A 73 -8.09 1.15 -8.35
N LYS A 74 -9.21 0.59 -8.80
CA LYS A 74 -9.92 -0.51 -8.12
C LYS A 74 -9.41 -1.89 -8.50
N ARG A 75 -8.41 -1.97 -9.37
CA ARG A 75 -7.88 -3.26 -9.84
C ARG A 75 -7.35 -4.09 -8.67
N PRO A 76 -7.57 -5.41 -8.65
CA PRO A 76 -7.07 -6.27 -7.59
C PRO A 76 -5.54 -6.35 -7.62
N CYS A 77 -4.93 -6.28 -6.43
CA CYS A 77 -3.53 -6.59 -6.24
C CYS A 77 -3.30 -8.10 -6.34
N ILE A 78 -2.21 -8.50 -6.99
CA ILE A 78 -1.81 -9.91 -7.13
C ILE A 78 -1.35 -10.53 -5.81
N LEU A 79 -0.89 -9.70 -4.88
CA LEU A 79 -0.32 -10.17 -3.63
C LEU A 79 -1.45 -10.58 -2.66
N PRO A 80 -1.22 -11.61 -1.83
CA PRO A 80 -2.22 -12.05 -0.86
C PRO A 80 -2.27 -11.13 0.36
N VAL A 81 -3.40 -11.15 1.09
CA VAL A 81 -3.48 -10.56 2.43
C VAL A 81 -2.85 -11.51 3.44
N ILE A 82 -1.60 -11.24 3.85
CA ILE A 82 -0.86 -11.99 4.87
C ILE A 82 -0.21 -11.04 5.89
N CYS A 83 0.15 -11.58 7.06
CA CYS A 83 0.92 -10.85 8.06
C CYS A 83 2.37 -10.72 7.58
N TYR A 84 2.86 -9.50 7.42
CA TYR A 84 4.25 -9.19 7.08
C TYR A 84 5.09 -8.84 8.31
N ASN A 85 4.50 -8.84 9.51
CA ASN A 85 5.22 -8.71 10.77
C ASN A 85 5.63 -10.09 11.28
N SER A 86 6.92 -10.44 11.14
CA SER A 86 7.45 -11.74 11.58
C SER A 86 7.38 -11.98 13.09
N LEU A 87 7.18 -10.92 13.90
CA LEU A 87 7.00 -11.03 15.34
C LEU A 87 5.56 -11.36 15.75
N ARG A 88 4.62 -11.35 14.79
CA ARG A 88 3.21 -11.69 15.00
C ARG A 88 2.87 -13.00 14.31
N SER A 89 2.23 -13.91 15.04
CA SER A 89 1.69 -15.17 14.50
C SER A 89 0.20 -15.07 14.14
N GLU A 90 -0.28 -13.85 13.86
CA GLU A 90 -1.69 -13.58 13.58
C GLU A 90 -2.07 -14.05 12.17
N ILE A 91 -3.26 -14.65 12.07
CA ILE A 91 -3.88 -15.03 10.80
C ILE A 91 -4.92 -13.98 10.44
N PHE A 92 -4.97 -13.59 9.18
CA PHE A 92 -6.00 -12.68 8.70
C PHE A 92 -7.37 -13.38 8.66
N MET A 93 -8.29 -12.97 9.52
CA MET A 93 -9.62 -13.60 9.66
C MET A 93 -10.71 -12.98 8.76
N GLY A 94 -10.38 -11.94 7.97
CA GLY A 94 -11.35 -11.33 7.06
C GLY A 94 -11.78 -12.28 5.93
N GLU A 95 -13.04 -12.17 5.52
CA GLU A 95 -13.64 -13.02 4.46
C GLU A 95 -12.94 -12.80 3.11
N THR A 96 -12.62 -11.55 2.78
CA THR A 96 -11.98 -11.19 1.51
C THR A 96 -10.47 -11.32 1.61
N LYS A 97 -9.86 -12.27 0.89
CA LYS A 97 -8.40 -12.47 0.84
C LYS A 97 -7.67 -11.62 -0.20
N GLN A 98 -8.39 -10.70 -0.84
CA GLN A 98 -7.88 -9.78 -1.85
C GLN A 98 -7.94 -8.32 -1.35
N TYR A 99 -7.15 -7.47 -1.99
CA TYR A 99 -7.16 -6.03 -1.79
C TYR A 99 -6.84 -5.31 -3.09
N SER A 100 -7.21 -4.03 -3.18
CA SER A 100 -7.02 -3.23 -4.39
C SER A 100 -5.62 -2.63 -4.50
N LEU A 101 -5.23 -2.21 -5.71
CA LEU A 101 -4.01 -1.42 -5.94
C LEU A 101 -3.97 -0.12 -5.13
N GLN A 102 -5.13 0.45 -4.81
CA GLN A 102 -5.23 1.59 -3.91
C GLN A 102 -4.73 1.26 -2.49
N VAL A 103 -5.09 0.10 -1.95
CA VAL A 103 -4.63 -0.36 -0.64
C VAL A 103 -3.15 -0.72 -0.68
N GLU A 104 -2.70 -1.37 -1.75
CA GLU A 104 -1.27 -1.62 -2.02
C GLU A 104 -0.46 -0.32 -1.95
N ALA A 105 -0.93 0.74 -2.61
CA ALA A 105 -0.24 2.03 -2.62
C ALA A 105 -0.10 2.63 -1.21
N LEU A 106 -1.17 2.62 -0.40
CA LEU A 106 -1.12 3.09 0.99
C LEU A 106 -0.19 2.23 1.86
N PHE A 107 -0.17 0.92 1.62
CA PHE A 107 0.71 -0.02 2.32
C PHE A 107 2.19 0.21 1.98
N ILE A 108 2.50 0.55 0.73
CA ILE A 108 3.83 0.96 0.30
C ILE A 108 4.23 2.30 0.93
N ILE A 109 3.32 3.28 1.03
CA ILE A 109 3.60 4.57 1.68
C ILE A 109 4.09 4.35 3.11
N ASN A 110 3.50 3.41 3.85
CA ASN A 110 3.96 3.09 5.20
C ASN A 110 5.41 2.59 5.23
N GLN A 111 5.82 1.77 4.25
CA GLN A 111 7.20 1.30 4.13
C GLN A 111 8.21 2.42 3.84
N LEU A 112 7.78 3.46 3.13
CA LEU A 112 8.59 4.65 2.88
C LEU A 112 8.68 5.57 4.10
N TYR A 113 7.67 5.56 4.97
CA TYR A 113 7.58 6.48 6.08
C TYR A 113 8.10 5.94 7.41
N PHE A 114 7.80 4.68 7.76
CA PHE A 114 8.09 4.09 9.06
C PHE A 114 9.37 3.25 9.05
N SER A 115 10.14 3.31 10.15
CA SER A 115 11.34 2.47 10.30
C SER A 115 10.98 1.01 10.52
N HIS A 116 9.82 0.75 11.13
CA HIS A 116 9.26 -0.57 11.37
C HIS A 116 7.82 -0.60 10.80
N PRO A 117 7.66 -0.60 9.47
CA PRO A 117 6.36 -0.39 8.85
C PRO A 117 5.34 -1.47 9.20
N PHE A 118 5.78 -2.72 9.37
CA PHE A 118 4.90 -3.83 9.72
C PHE A 118 4.46 -3.84 11.19
N ASN A 119 5.01 -2.97 12.05
CA ASN A 119 4.43 -2.71 13.37
C ASN A 119 3.19 -1.81 13.28
N TYR A 120 3.18 -0.89 12.31
CA TYR A 120 2.05 0.02 12.07
C TYR A 120 0.98 -0.59 11.17
N SER A 121 1.40 -1.30 10.11
CA SER A 121 0.52 -1.98 9.17
C SER A 121 1.02 -3.41 8.95
N PRO A 122 0.62 -4.38 9.79
CA PRO A 122 1.09 -5.76 9.68
C PRO A 122 0.48 -6.48 8.47
N PHE A 123 -0.76 -6.16 8.09
CA PHE A 123 -1.44 -6.70 6.93
C PHE A 123 -1.70 -5.60 5.89
N PRO A 124 -1.74 -5.91 4.58
CA PRO A 124 -2.22 -4.98 3.56
C PRO A 124 -3.76 -4.92 3.59
N ALA A 125 -4.31 -4.66 4.78
CA ALA A 125 -5.73 -4.65 5.05
C ALA A 125 -6.15 -3.49 5.96
N LEU A 126 -7.19 -2.78 5.55
CA LEU A 126 -7.81 -1.72 6.33
C LEU A 126 -9.04 -2.24 7.07
N PHE A 127 -9.28 -1.71 8.25
CA PHE A 127 -10.38 -2.06 9.15
C PHE A 127 -11.03 -0.77 9.67
N ASP A 128 -12.37 -0.71 9.71
CA ASP A 128 -13.11 0.33 10.42
C ASP A 128 -13.57 -0.21 11.77
N GLU A 129 -13.09 0.38 12.85
CA GLU A 129 -13.45 0.00 14.22
C GLU A 129 -14.89 0.31 14.59
N ARG A 130 -15.55 1.27 13.90
CA ARG A 130 -16.94 1.64 14.22
C ARG A 130 -17.93 0.57 13.79
N ASP A 131 -17.71 0.03 12.59
CA ASP A 131 -18.61 -0.90 11.93
C ASP A 131 -18.05 -2.34 11.96
N GLU A 132 -16.93 -2.53 12.66
CA GLU A 132 -16.14 -3.78 12.74
C GLU A 132 -15.93 -4.45 11.38
N SER A 133 -15.64 -3.65 10.35
CA SER A 133 -15.66 -4.10 8.95
C SER A 133 -14.32 -3.98 8.25
N ILE A 134 -14.03 -4.96 7.38
CA ILE A 134 -12.85 -4.96 6.52
C ILE A 134 -13.10 -4.06 5.31
N LEU A 135 -12.18 -3.14 5.06
CA LEU A 135 -12.32 -2.10 4.03
C LEU A 135 -11.47 -2.36 2.77
N THR A 136 -10.78 -3.50 2.65
CA THR A 136 -9.75 -3.72 1.62
C THR A 136 -10.20 -3.63 0.16
N MET A 137 -11.50 -3.82 -0.07
CA MET A 137 -12.18 -3.64 -1.36
C MET A 137 -13.32 -2.62 -1.27
N ASN A 138 -13.53 -2.01 -0.10
CA ASN A 138 -14.63 -1.06 0.12
C ASN A 138 -14.21 0.33 -0.35
N GLU A 139 -14.77 0.77 -1.47
CA GLU A 139 -14.40 2.06 -2.08
C GLU A 139 -14.58 3.26 -1.16
N LYS A 140 -15.69 3.30 -0.41
CA LYS A 140 -15.98 4.43 0.49
C LYS A 140 -15.00 4.45 1.66
N GLY A 141 -14.67 3.30 2.23
CA GLY A 141 -13.68 3.15 3.29
C GLY A 141 -12.28 3.53 2.82
N ILE A 142 -11.87 3.04 1.65
CA ILE A 142 -10.58 3.37 1.04
C ILE A 142 -10.48 4.87 0.74
N ALA A 143 -11.53 5.48 0.18
CA ALA A 143 -11.54 6.93 -0.09
C ALA A 143 -11.37 7.77 1.19
N LYS A 144 -11.99 7.34 2.31
CA LYS A 144 -11.76 7.97 3.62
C LYS A 144 -10.31 7.83 4.08
N ALA A 145 -9.72 6.65 3.94
CA ALA A 145 -8.31 6.44 4.26
C ALA A 145 -7.41 7.35 3.41
N TYR A 146 -7.63 7.42 2.10
CA TYR A 146 -6.90 8.32 1.21
C TYR A 146 -7.03 9.79 1.60
N ALA A 147 -8.21 10.24 2.05
CA ALA A 147 -8.40 11.59 2.55
C ALA A 147 -7.51 11.89 3.77
N GLN A 148 -7.41 10.95 4.72
CA GLN A 148 -6.52 11.08 5.87
C GLN A 148 -5.04 11.09 5.44
N TYR A 149 -4.63 10.18 4.56
CA TYR A 149 -3.28 10.16 3.99
C TYR A 149 -2.94 11.46 3.25
N ARG A 150 -3.88 12.10 2.55
CA ARG A 150 -3.62 13.41 1.92
C ARG A 150 -3.41 14.52 2.93
N GLN A 151 -4.22 14.56 3.99
CA GLN A 151 -4.07 15.54 5.08
C GLN A 151 -2.73 15.36 5.78
N TRP A 152 -2.41 14.12 6.16
CA TRP A 152 -1.12 13.74 6.71
C TRP A 152 0.03 14.13 5.77
N PHE A 153 -0.07 13.83 4.48
CA PHE A 153 0.97 14.16 3.51
C PHE A 153 1.18 15.66 3.36
N ALA A 154 0.12 16.47 3.47
CA ALA A 154 0.24 17.92 3.51
C ALA A 154 1.04 18.39 4.74
N GLU A 155 0.78 17.78 5.90
CA GLU A 155 1.48 18.10 7.15
C GLU A 155 2.96 17.72 7.12
N ILE A 156 3.30 16.48 6.73
CA ILE A 156 4.70 16.04 6.72
C ILE A 156 5.55 16.80 5.71
N LYS A 157 4.97 17.30 4.61
CA LYS A 157 5.67 18.17 3.65
C LYS A 157 6.04 19.51 4.26
N THR A 158 5.25 20.01 5.20
CA THR A 158 5.50 21.30 5.85
C THR A 158 6.58 21.16 6.93
N VAL A 159 6.53 20.09 7.73
CA VAL A 159 7.46 19.93 8.87
C VAL A 159 8.73 19.15 8.52
N GLY A 160 8.73 18.39 7.43
CA GLY A 160 9.82 17.48 7.03
C GLY A 160 9.68 16.09 7.65
N LEU A 161 10.24 15.08 6.98
CA LEU A 161 10.06 13.67 7.36
C LEU A 161 10.68 13.33 8.73
N SER A 162 11.86 13.85 9.04
CA SER A 162 12.51 13.58 10.34
C SER A 162 11.65 14.08 11.49
N VAL A 163 11.25 15.36 11.43
CA VAL A 163 10.42 16.01 12.45
C VAL A 163 9.06 15.32 12.56
N ALA A 164 8.44 14.95 11.44
CA ALA A 164 7.16 14.24 11.46
C ALA A 164 7.25 12.88 12.17
N ARG A 165 8.33 12.13 11.93
CA ARG A 165 8.57 10.82 12.57
C ARG A 165 8.84 10.97 14.06
N GLU A 166 9.65 11.94 14.47
CA GLU A 166 9.92 12.25 15.88
C GLU A 166 8.64 12.62 16.63
N ARG A 167 7.77 13.41 15.99
CA ARG A 167 6.45 13.80 16.53
C ARG A 167 5.38 12.72 16.41
N LYS A 168 5.70 11.56 15.81
CA LYS A 168 4.77 10.45 15.60
C LYS A 168 3.50 10.87 14.84
N ILE A 169 3.66 11.70 13.81
CA ILE A 169 2.56 12.13 12.93
C ILE A 169 2.20 10.96 12.02
N TYR A 170 1.06 10.32 12.25
CA TYR A 170 0.64 9.10 11.54
C TYR A 170 -0.46 9.38 10.52
N PRO A 171 -0.50 8.63 9.40
CA PRO A 171 -1.43 8.90 8.31
C PRO A 171 -2.88 8.60 8.64
N LEU A 172 -3.14 7.57 9.44
CA LEU A 172 -4.47 7.24 9.91
C LEU A 172 -4.66 7.68 11.36
N ASN A 173 -5.74 8.39 11.61
CA ASN A 173 -6.22 8.78 12.92
C ASN A 173 -7.75 8.56 13.02
N GLY A 174 -8.21 8.07 14.18
CA GLY A 174 -9.62 7.73 14.38
C GLY A 174 -9.93 6.26 14.10
N SER A 175 -11.10 5.98 13.51
CA SER A 175 -11.64 4.60 13.47
C SER A 175 -11.08 3.71 12.37
N ILE A 176 -10.48 4.29 11.33
CA ILE A 176 -9.86 3.51 10.26
C ILE A 176 -8.43 3.21 10.69
N ARG A 177 -8.07 1.93 10.72
CA ARG A 177 -6.71 1.48 10.99
C ARG A 177 -6.31 0.34 10.07
N TRP A 178 -5.03 0.01 10.11
CA TRP A 178 -4.56 -1.26 9.56
C TRP A 178 -5.01 -2.40 10.47
N TYR A 179 -5.42 -3.51 9.84
CA TYR A 179 -5.85 -4.73 10.53
C TYR A 179 -4.74 -5.24 11.45
#